data_AF-A0AA40CRS3-F1
#
_entry.id   AF-A0AA40CRS3-F1
#
_cell.length_a   1.000
_cell.length_b   1.000
_cell.length_c   1.000
_cell.angle_alpha   90.00
_cell.angle_beta   90.00
_cell.angle_gamma   90.00
#
_symmetry.space_group_name_H-M   'P 1'
#
loop_
_entity.id
_entity.type
_entity.pdbx_description
1 polymer ?
#
loop_
_entity_poly.entity_id
_entity_poly.type
_entity_poly.pdbx_seq_one_letter_code
_entity_poly.pdbx_strand_id
1 'polypeptide(L)'
;MDTLCNGHEIQPEDLDALEFSAPTLTEATKRKHWTGKCTRIQSRSGRWKAYQQQRQQQQPAQGPPAPDCLEIVEATTQDPAQWRLWLDLQKLYEATSVPVDGQLDEDRLAIVVSSPVFLTRDEKVQDGATSLRYSTVQRDCLLSIFQHLFIHQTYLSLLEEGSPCMIKVDSTVEGRSCEVYLLRTSNAVTKQSAIAITHFPAAETKLANGTCVTIGARTNAFISGYDDDDLAEFTCNLRRLNDFPSKPSKLIVSFLEVEKEKRFHEVRKAIREMQTVIHELAEEPMEAPSARQKLNQTVNLYFIVHHLRTDGLVSWRDQLKLIREQLHKAGNEDTVMYLDQEVARYDHRIGRCDMVLQGASLAYQMETTQLSRKDTEIAIGDGKTMKAIAVLTLVFLPGTFIAVCCLTSAALVANLC
;
A
#
# COMPACT_ATOMS: atom_id res chain seq x y z
N MET A 1 -36.71 -20.38 -0.68
CA MET A 1 -35.41 -20.87 -1.19
C MET A 1 -35.09 -19.98 -2.35
N ASP A 2 -34.55 -18.81 -2.04
CA ASP A 2 -34.19 -17.83 -3.05
C ASP A 2 -33.03 -18.42 -3.85
N THR A 3 -33.20 -18.46 -5.17
CA THR A 3 -32.13 -18.76 -6.11
C THR A 3 -30.97 -17.82 -5.79
N LEU A 4 -29.94 -18.33 -5.10
CA LEU A 4 -28.64 -17.69 -4.97
C LEU A 4 -28.24 -17.28 -6.39
N CYS A 5 -28.32 -15.97 -6.71
CA CYS A 5 -27.76 -15.46 -7.94
C CYS A 5 -26.28 -15.86 -7.92
N ASN A 6 -25.86 -16.70 -8.86
CA ASN A 6 -24.53 -17.30 -8.83
C ASN A 6 -23.41 -16.26 -8.89
N GLY A 7 -23.68 -14.98 -9.20
CA GLY A 7 -22.75 -13.85 -9.06
C GLY A 7 -21.45 -13.96 -9.84
N HIS A 8 -21.21 -15.07 -10.53
CA HIS A 8 -20.04 -15.40 -11.33
C HIS A 8 -20.32 -15.22 -12.83
N GLU A 9 -21.58 -14.97 -13.19
CA GLU A 9 -22.02 -14.65 -14.57
C GLU A 9 -21.76 -13.18 -14.86
N ILE A 10 -20.49 -12.77 -14.80
CA ILE A 10 -20.08 -11.40 -15.13
C ILE A 10 -20.32 -11.18 -16.62
N GLN A 11 -21.14 -10.18 -16.91
CA GLN A 11 -21.47 -9.73 -18.25
C GLN A 11 -20.58 -8.55 -18.65
N PRO A 12 -20.49 -8.23 -19.95
CA PRO A 12 -19.75 -7.06 -20.40
C PRO A 12 -20.19 -5.78 -19.68
N GLU A 13 -21.48 -5.59 -19.43
CA GLU A 13 -22.06 -4.38 -18.81
C GLU A 13 -21.58 -4.15 -17.38
N ASP A 14 -21.27 -5.23 -16.64
CA ASP A 14 -20.75 -5.12 -15.27
C ASP A 14 -19.37 -4.45 -15.24
N LEU A 15 -18.63 -4.51 -16.35
CA LEU A 15 -17.34 -3.84 -16.51
C LEU A 15 -17.46 -2.36 -16.87
N ASP A 16 -18.66 -1.83 -17.13
CA ASP A 16 -18.84 -0.39 -17.40
C ASP A 16 -18.49 0.49 -16.19
N ALA A 17 -18.50 -0.09 -14.98
CA ALA A 17 -18.04 0.57 -13.76
C ALA A 17 -16.51 0.74 -13.70
N LEU A 18 -15.75 0.03 -14.55
CA LEU A 18 -14.30 0.16 -14.63
C LEU A 18 -13.90 1.11 -15.76
N GLU A 19 -12.94 1.96 -15.46
CA GLU A 19 -12.34 2.86 -16.43
C GLU A 19 -11.16 2.15 -17.09
N PHE A 20 -11.29 1.88 -18.38
CA PHE A 20 -10.21 1.30 -19.15
C PHE A 20 -9.35 2.44 -19.69
N SER A 21 -8.16 2.62 -19.14
CA SER A 21 -7.21 3.61 -19.62
C SER A 21 -6.74 3.19 -21.01
N ALA A 22 -7.36 3.72 -22.06
CA ALA A 22 -6.82 3.62 -23.41
C ALA A 22 -5.57 4.52 -23.45
N PRO A 23 -4.36 4.00 -23.72
CA PRO A 23 -3.22 4.87 -23.90
C PRO A 23 -3.44 5.69 -25.18
N THR A 24 -3.39 7.02 -25.09
CA THR A 24 -3.09 7.82 -26.26
C THR A 24 -1.68 7.42 -26.73
N LEU A 25 -1.59 6.96 -27.99
CA LEU A 25 -0.40 6.34 -28.58
C LEU A 25 0.89 7.16 -28.41
N THR A 26 0.77 8.46 -28.19
CA THR A 26 1.84 9.44 -28.04
C THR A 26 2.50 9.48 -26.66
N GLU A 27 1.82 9.10 -25.57
CA GLU A 27 2.43 8.98 -24.23
C GLU A 27 2.98 7.56 -23.96
N ALA A 28 2.54 6.58 -24.75
CA ALA A 28 2.90 5.16 -24.66
C ALA A 28 4.41 4.88 -24.80
N THR A 29 5.16 5.77 -25.46
CA THR A 29 6.60 5.56 -25.75
C THR A 29 7.54 5.89 -24.59
N LYS A 30 7.08 6.56 -23.52
CA LYS A 30 7.98 7.02 -22.43
C LYS A 30 7.78 6.32 -21.08
N ARG A 31 6.71 5.57 -20.88
CA ARG A 31 6.49 4.79 -19.65
C ARG A 31 6.37 3.32 -20.02
N LYS A 32 6.99 2.44 -19.23
CA LYS A 32 6.80 0.99 -19.35
C LYS A 32 5.37 0.70 -18.89
N HIS A 33 4.41 0.75 -19.82
CA HIS A 33 3.00 0.47 -19.54
C HIS A 33 2.88 -1.04 -19.30
N TRP A 34 2.72 -1.43 -18.05
CA TRP A 34 2.75 -2.83 -17.65
C TRP A 34 1.40 -3.50 -17.89
N THR A 35 1.49 -4.68 -18.46
CA THR A 35 0.40 -5.57 -18.85
C THR A 35 0.36 -6.74 -17.90
N GLY A 36 -0.85 -7.09 -17.44
CA GLY A 36 -1.08 -8.07 -16.38
C GLY A 36 -0.20 -9.30 -16.54
N LYS A 37 0.49 -9.71 -15.46
CA LYS A 37 1.22 -10.98 -15.40
C LYS A 37 0.27 -12.02 -14.83
N CYS A 38 -0.03 -13.03 -15.63
CA CYS A 38 -0.59 -14.26 -15.10
C CYS A 38 0.54 -15.09 -14.47
N THR A 39 0.29 -15.70 -13.31
CA THR A 39 1.21 -16.64 -12.67
C THR A 39 0.42 -17.89 -12.28
N ARG A 40 0.58 -18.95 -13.06
CA ARG A 40 0.03 -20.26 -12.70
C ARG A 40 0.97 -20.92 -11.68
N ILE A 41 0.42 -21.51 -10.62
CA ILE A 41 1.19 -22.32 -9.67
C ILE A 41 0.56 -23.70 -9.63
N GLN A 42 1.25 -24.67 -10.21
CA GLN A 42 0.79 -26.06 -10.22
C GLN A 42 1.66 -26.87 -9.29
N SER A 43 1.05 -27.75 -8.50
CA SER A 43 1.78 -28.80 -7.84
C SER A 43 1.05 -30.12 -8.01
N ARG A 44 1.71 -31.09 -8.64
CA ARG A 44 1.30 -32.48 -8.48
C ARG A 44 1.52 -32.86 -7.01
N SER A 45 0.51 -33.42 -6.37
CA SER A 45 0.62 -33.92 -4.98
C SER A 45 1.90 -34.76 -4.85
N GLY A 46 2.80 -34.35 -3.94
CA GLY A 46 4.12 -34.95 -3.75
C GLY A 46 5.32 -34.17 -4.31
N ARG A 47 5.18 -33.39 -5.40
CA ARG A 47 6.29 -32.57 -5.92
C ARG A 47 6.63 -31.38 -5.03
N TRP A 48 5.64 -30.74 -4.41
CA TRP A 48 5.90 -29.68 -3.41
C TRP A 48 6.71 -30.20 -2.22
N LYS A 49 6.32 -31.37 -1.69
CA LYS A 49 7.03 -32.01 -0.58
C LYS A 49 8.45 -32.42 -0.98
N ALA A 50 8.62 -32.97 -2.19
CA ALA A 50 9.93 -33.30 -2.74
C ALA A 50 10.82 -32.05 -2.91
N TYR A 51 10.25 -30.94 -3.40
CA TYR A 51 10.94 -29.65 -3.51
C TYR A 51 11.38 -29.11 -2.14
N GLN A 52 10.49 -29.12 -1.15
CA GLN A 52 10.81 -28.68 0.21
C GLN A 52 11.89 -29.57 0.85
N GLN A 53 11.79 -30.89 0.68
CA GLN A 53 12.81 -31.83 1.15
C GLN A 53 14.16 -31.61 0.46
N GLN A 54 14.17 -31.35 -0.86
CA GLN A 54 15.39 -31.05 -1.61
C GLN A 54 16.03 -29.74 -1.12
N ARG A 55 15.24 -28.70 -0.81
CA ARG A 55 15.76 -27.46 -0.19
C ARG A 55 16.33 -27.68 1.20
N GLN A 56 15.69 -28.52 2.01
CA GLN A 56 16.18 -28.83 3.37
C GLN A 56 17.45 -29.69 3.34
N GLN A 57 17.63 -30.52 2.31
CA GLN A 57 18.80 -31.38 2.13
C GLN A 57 19.96 -30.70 1.39
N GLN A 58 19.72 -29.66 0.60
CA GLN A 58 20.78 -28.89 -0.06
C GLN A 58 21.52 -27.99 0.94
N GLN A 59 22.59 -28.55 1.53
CA GLN A 59 23.79 -27.77 1.88
C GLN A 59 24.38 -27.12 0.61
N PRO A 60 25.13 -26.01 0.71
CA PRO A 60 25.55 -25.19 -0.43
C PRO A 60 26.57 -25.90 -1.32
N ALA A 61 26.13 -26.87 -2.11
CA ALA A 61 26.91 -27.50 -3.16
C ALA A 61 26.44 -26.95 -4.51
N GLN A 62 27.41 -26.37 -5.23
CA GLN A 62 27.28 -25.75 -6.54
C GLN A 62 26.80 -26.78 -7.57
N GLY A 63 25.49 -26.84 -7.80
CA GLY A 63 24.88 -27.52 -8.94
C GLY A 63 23.75 -26.66 -9.48
N PRO A 64 23.47 -26.71 -10.80
CA PRO A 64 22.34 -25.97 -11.36
C PRO A 64 21.05 -26.42 -10.65
N PRO A 65 20.18 -25.48 -10.22
CA PRO A 65 18.94 -25.82 -9.54
C PRO A 65 18.12 -26.75 -10.43
N ALA A 66 17.59 -27.83 -9.84
CA ALA A 66 16.61 -28.67 -10.53
C ALA A 66 15.45 -27.79 -11.04
N PRO A 67 14.85 -28.09 -12.20
CA PRO A 67 13.77 -27.28 -12.75
C PRO A 67 12.67 -27.11 -11.70
N ASP A 68 12.36 -25.84 -11.39
CA ASP A 68 11.44 -25.46 -10.34
C ASP A 68 10.12 -26.25 -10.47
N CYS A 69 9.68 -26.89 -9.38
CA CYS A 69 8.39 -27.57 -9.31
C CYS A 69 7.20 -26.61 -9.39
N LEU A 70 7.48 -25.30 -9.48
CA LEU A 70 6.56 -24.19 -9.60
C LEU A 70 6.64 -23.66 -11.03
N GLU A 71 5.82 -24.20 -11.93
CA GLU A 71 5.78 -23.71 -13.31
C GLU A 71 5.02 -22.37 -13.36
N ILE A 72 5.76 -21.28 -13.14
CA ILE A 72 5.26 -19.92 -13.37
C ILE A 72 5.18 -19.71 -14.88
N VAL A 73 3.99 -19.89 -15.43
CA VAL A 73 3.69 -19.49 -16.80
C VAL A 73 3.36 -18.01 -16.79
N GLU A 74 4.31 -17.18 -17.21
CA GLU A 74 4.09 -15.75 -17.41
C GLU A 74 3.41 -15.53 -18.77
N ALA A 75 2.19 -15.01 -18.73
CA ALA A 75 1.52 -14.48 -19.92
C ALA A 75 1.28 -12.99 -19.70
N THR A 76 1.60 -12.17 -20.70
CA THR A 76 1.34 -10.73 -20.66
C THR A 76 0.07 -10.41 -21.41
N THR A 77 -0.76 -9.51 -20.88
CA THR A 77 -2.00 -9.07 -21.54
C THR A 77 -1.76 -8.15 -22.76
N GLN A 78 -0.50 -7.91 -23.13
CA GLN A 78 -0.10 -7.07 -24.28
C GLN A 78 -0.15 -7.84 -25.60
N ASP A 79 0.03 -9.15 -25.53
CA ASP A 79 -0.04 -10.06 -26.67
C ASP A 79 -1.30 -10.93 -26.55
N PRO A 80 -2.37 -10.60 -27.30
CA PRO A 80 -3.58 -11.41 -27.34
C PRO A 80 -3.32 -12.88 -27.71
N ALA A 81 -2.24 -13.17 -28.45
CA ALA A 81 -1.88 -14.54 -28.80
C ALA A 81 -1.34 -15.31 -27.59
N GLN A 82 -0.48 -14.70 -26.76
CA GLN A 82 -0.03 -15.30 -25.49
C GLN A 82 -1.18 -15.56 -24.53
N TRP A 83 -2.13 -14.61 -24.46
CA TRP A 83 -3.31 -14.78 -23.62
C TRP A 83 -4.22 -15.91 -24.12
N ARG A 84 -4.51 -15.95 -25.43
CA ARG A 84 -5.28 -17.05 -26.02
C ARG A 84 -4.57 -18.39 -25.81
N LEU A 85 -3.25 -18.45 -25.99
CA LEU A 85 -2.47 -19.64 -25.70
C LEU A 85 -2.60 -20.06 -24.23
N TRP A 86 -2.56 -19.13 -23.29
CA TRP A 86 -2.76 -19.43 -21.88
C TRP A 86 -4.17 -19.97 -21.59
N LEU A 87 -5.21 -19.35 -22.15
CA LEU A 87 -6.58 -19.82 -22.05
C LEU A 87 -6.76 -21.20 -22.69
N ASP A 88 -6.18 -21.42 -23.86
CA ASP A 88 -6.25 -22.68 -24.57
C ASP A 88 -5.49 -23.77 -23.80
N LEU A 89 -4.35 -23.46 -23.18
CA LEU A 89 -3.66 -24.36 -22.26
C LEU A 89 -4.48 -24.67 -21.02
N GLN A 90 -5.24 -23.69 -20.50
CA GLN A 90 -6.15 -23.91 -19.37
C GLN A 90 -7.28 -24.86 -19.76
N LYS A 91 -7.96 -24.60 -20.88
CA LYS A 91 -9.06 -25.42 -21.41
C LYS A 91 -8.58 -26.81 -21.81
N LEU A 92 -7.44 -26.91 -22.50
CA LEU A 92 -6.82 -28.17 -22.88
C LEU A 92 -6.53 -28.98 -21.63
N TYR A 93 -6.02 -28.36 -20.57
CA TYR A 93 -5.71 -29.04 -19.32
C TYR A 93 -6.97 -29.47 -18.55
N GLU A 94 -8.02 -28.65 -18.54
CA GLU A 94 -9.35 -29.05 -18.03
C GLU A 94 -9.91 -30.24 -18.81
N ALA A 95 -9.74 -30.26 -20.13
CA ALA A 95 -10.18 -31.35 -21.00
C ALA A 95 -9.30 -32.62 -20.92
N THR A 96 -7.98 -32.47 -20.69
CA THR A 96 -7.02 -33.59 -20.61
C THR A 96 -6.82 -34.11 -19.20
N SER A 97 -7.40 -33.49 -18.16
CA SER A 97 -7.61 -34.14 -16.86
C SER A 97 -8.68 -35.24 -16.93
N VAL A 98 -8.58 -36.12 -17.92
CA VAL A 98 -9.26 -37.40 -17.94
C VAL A 98 -8.61 -38.25 -16.84
N PRO A 99 -9.38 -38.82 -15.90
CA PRO A 99 -8.83 -39.64 -14.84
C PRO A 99 -8.18 -40.89 -15.44
N VAL A 100 -6.85 -40.92 -15.50
CA VAL A 100 -6.12 -42.08 -16.05
C VAL A 100 -6.19 -43.29 -15.10
N ASP A 101 -6.44 -43.09 -13.80
CA ASP A 101 -6.57 -44.19 -12.81
C ASP A 101 -7.61 -43.89 -11.70
N GLY A 102 -8.68 -43.16 -12.01
CA GLY A 102 -9.76 -42.87 -11.04
C GLY A 102 -9.43 -41.85 -9.94
N GLN A 103 -8.21 -41.27 -9.94
CA GLN A 103 -7.81 -40.16 -9.07
C GLN A 103 -7.73 -38.85 -9.87
N LEU A 104 -8.62 -37.90 -9.59
CA LEU A 104 -8.55 -36.50 -10.04
C LEU A 104 -7.83 -35.66 -8.95
N ASP A 105 -6.61 -36.09 -8.63
CA ASP A 105 -5.95 -35.83 -7.33
C ASP A 105 -4.90 -34.71 -7.37
N GLU A 106 -5.18 -33.63 -8.09
CA GLU A 106 -4.28 -32.48 -8.13
C GLU A 106 -4.98 -31.24 -7.58
N ASP A 107 -4.49 -30.75 -6.43
CA ASP A 107 -4.80 -29.41 -5.93
C ASP A 107 -4.29 -28.38 -6.94
N ARG A 108 -5.14 -27.41 -7.31
CA ARG A 108 -4.82 -26.41 -8.34
C ARG A 108 -4.85 -25.00 -7.77
N LEU A 109 -3.84 -24.21 -8.13
CA LEU A 109 -3.79 -22.77 -7.84
C LEU A 109 -3.55 -21.97 -9.13
N ALA A 110 -4.49 -21.09 -9.46
CA ALA A 110 -4.34 -20.12 -10.54
C ALA A 110 -4.34 -18.71 -9.95
N ILE A 111 -3.29 -17.93 -10.20
CA ILE A 111 -3.21 -16.53 -9.75
C ILE A 111 -3.00 -15.64 -10.98
N VAL A 112 -3.81 -14.59 -11.09
CA VAL A 112 -3.61 -13.55 -12.09
C VAL A 112 -3.38 -12.23 -11.37
N VAL A 113 -2.36 -11.49 -11.78
CA VAL A 113 -1.99 -10.22 -11.17
C VAL A 113 -2.07 -9.09 -12.20
N SER A 114 -2.91 -8.10 -11.93
CA SER A 114 -3.01 -6.88 -12.72
C SER A 114 -2.18 -5.76 -12.08
N SER A 115 -1.42 -5.05 -12.92
CA SER A 115 -0.60 -3.93 -12.47
C SER A 115 -1.43 -2.76 -11.96
N PRO A 116 -0.86 -1.93 -11.07
CA PRO A 116 -1.46 -0.66 -10.70
C PRO A 116 -1.44 0.31 -11.89
N VAL A 117 -2.48 1.14 -11.95
CA VAL A 117 -2.51 2.30 -12.84
C VAL A 117 -1.93 3.49 -12.09
N PHE A 118 -0.89 4.10 -12.65
CA PHE A 118 -0.24 5.27 -12.08
C PHE A 118 -0.98 6.54 -12.49
N LEU A 119 -1.93 6.96 -11.66
CA LEU A 119 -2.62 8.23 -11.81
C LEU A 119 -1.67 9.41 -11.54
N THR A 120 -1.78 10.46 -12.34
CA THR A 120 -1.11 11.73 -12.11
C THR A 120 -1.65 12.43 -10.86
N ARG A 121 -0.91 13.40 -10.32
CA ARG A 121 -1.30 14.10 -9.09
C ARG A 121 -2.62 14.85 -9.26
N ASP A 122 -2.88 15.38 -10.44
CA ASP A 122 -4.09 16.16 -10.75
C ASP A 122 -5.32 15.24 -10.85
N GLU A 123 -5.17 14.04 -11.43
CA GLU A 123 -6.20 12.98 -11.46
C GLU A 123 -6.57 12.48 -10.05
N LYS A 124 -5.58 12.34 -9.15
CA LYS A 124 -5.82 11.95 -7.75
C LYS A 124 -6.64 12.96 -6.94
N VAL A 125 -6.60 14.23 -7.33
CA VAL A 125 -7.26 15.34 -6.59
C VAL A 125 -8.67 15.60 -7.11
N GLN A 126 -8.94 15.36 -8.39
CA GLN A 126 -10.24 15.66 -9.00
C GLN A 126 -11.31 14.60 -8.75
N ASP A 127 -10.97 13.30 -8.76
CA ASP A 127 -12.02 12.27 -8.79
C ASP A 127 -12.30 11.61 -7.44
N GLY A 128 -11.41 11.68 -6.46
CA GLY A 128 -11.49 10.80 -5.27
C GLY A 128 -11.57 9.29 -5.62
N ALA A 129 -11.43 8.97 -6.90
CA ALA A 129 -11.60 7.67 -7.49
C ALA A 129 -10.36 6.85 -7.22
N THR A 130 -10.61 5.61 -6.88
CA THR A 130 -9.58 4.72 -6.40
C THR A 130 -8.84 4.16 -7.60
N SER A 131 -7.50 4.13 -7.57
CA SER A 131 -6.67 3.69 -8.71
C SER A 131 -7.02 2.29 -9.22
N LEU A 132 -7.69 1.51 -8.38
CA LEU A 132 -8.24 0.19 -8.69
C LEU A 132 -9.45 0.17 -9.64
N ARG A 133 -10.14 1.31 -9.83
CA ARG A 133 -11.19 1.47 -10.86
C ARG A 133 -10.59 1.45 -12.26
N TYR A 134 -9.30 1.76 -12.37
CA TYR A 134 -8.60 1.76 -13.64
C TYR A 134 -7.98 0.40 -13.91
N SER A 135 -8.19 -0.10 -15.13
CA SER A 135 -7.58 -1.35 -15.60
C SER A 135 -6.66 -1.10 -16.79
N THR A 136 -5.44 -1.64 -16.72
CA THR A 136 -4.52 -1.72 -17.88
C THR A 136 -4.81 -2.93 -18.77
N VAL A 137 -5.69 -3.84 -18.33
CA VAL A 137 -6.09 -5.03 -19.10
C VAL A 137 -7.28 -4.64 -19.99
N GLN A 138 -7.22 -5.01 -21.27
CA GLN A 138 -8.33 -4.82 -22.21
C GLN A 138 -9.62 -5.45 -21.67
N ARG A 139 -10.76 -4.78 -21.88
CA ARG A 139 -12.06 -5.19 -21.36
C ARG A 139 -12.42 -6.65 -21.67
N ASP A 140 -12.32 -7.06 -22.93
CA ASP A 140 -12.64 -8.43 -23.34
C ASP A 140 -11.72 -9.48 -22.69
N CYS A 141 -10.44 -9.12 -22.52
CA CYS A 141 -9.45 -9.96 -21.86
C CYS A 141 -9.78 -10.11 -20.37
N LEU A 142 -10.10 -8.99 -19.70
CA LEU A 142 -10.48 -8.98 -18.29
C LEU A 142 -11.75 -9.79 -18.03
N LEU A 143 -12.77 -9.63 -18.88
CA LEU A 143 -14.00 -10.42 -18.84
C LEU A 143 -13.68 -11.92 -18.93
N SER A 144 -12.82 -12.29 -19.87
CA SER A 144 -12.39 -13.68 -20.04
C SER A 144 -11.65 -14.20 -18.81
N ILE A 145 -10.74 -13.41 -18.21
CA ILE A 145 -10.05 -13.76 -16.96
C ILE A 145 -11.08 -14.05 -15.86
N PHE A 146 -12.04 -13.15 -15.68
CA PHE A 146 -13.01 -13.22 -14.60
C PHE A 146 -13.91 -14.44 -14.74
N GLN A 147 -14.36 -14.75 -15.95
CA GLN A 147 -15.14 -15.94 -16.24
C GLN A 147 -14.34 -17.23 -15.98
N HIS A 148 -13.07 -17.30 -16.39
CA HIS A 148 -12.24 -18.51 -16.21
C HIS A 148 -11.77 -18.73 -14.76
N LEU A 149 -11.57 -17.66 -14.01
CA LEU A 149 -11.20 -17.73 -12.59
C LEU A 149 -12.44 -17.82 -11.69
N PHE A 150 -13.64 -17.67 -12.23
CA PHE A 150 -14.89 -17.57 -11.50
C PHE A 150 -14.83 -16.45 -10.44
N ILE A 151 -14.39 -15.26 -10.85
CA ILE A 151 -14.42 -14.08 -9.97
C ILE A 151 -15.89 -13.67 -9.76
N HIS A 152 -16.24 -13.28 -8.54
CA HIS A 152 -17.59 -12.87 -8.19
C HIS A 152 -17.80 -11.39 -8.54
N GLN A 153 -18.96 -11.02 -9.06
CA GLN A 153 -19.32 -9.65 -9.51
C GLN A 153 -19.15 -8.61 -8.40
N THR A 154 -19.36 -8.99 -7.13
CA THR A 154 -19.14 -8.10 -5.98
C THR A 154 -17.70 -7.60 -5.90
N TYR A 155 -16.74 -8.27 -6.53
CA TYR A 155 -15.39 -7.72 -6.67
C TYR A 155 -15.37 -6.40 -7.45
N LEU A 156 -16.18 -6.26 -8.50
CA LEU A 156 -16.29 -5.02 -9.28
C LEU A 156 -16.88 -3.88 -8.43
N SER A 157 -17.98 -4.15 -7.73
CA SER A 157 -18.58 -3.20 -6.78
C SER A 157 -17.57 -2.79 -5.71
N LEU A 158 -16.77 -3.75 -5.22
CA LEU A 158 -15.72 -3.52 -4.24
C LEU A 158 -14.59 -2.63 -4.79
N LEU A 159 -14.24 -2.72 -6.07
CA LEU A 159 -13.29 -1.80 -6.72
C LEU A 159 -13.91 -0.40 -6.91
N GLU A 160 -15.20 -0.31 -7.15
CA GLU A 160 -15.92 0.95 -7.33
C GLU A 160 -16.10 1.72 -6.02
N GLU A 161 -16.67 1.11 -4.98
CA GLU A 161 -17.12 1.78 -3.74
C GLU A 161 -16.00 2.47 -2.96
N GLY A 162 -14.74 2.17 -3.27
CA GLY A 162 -13.61 2.84 -2.64
C GLY A 162 -13.27 2.32 -1.24
N SER A 163 -14.22 1.65 -0.59
CA SER A 163 -14.15 1.37 0.84
C SER A 163 -13.37 0.09 1.12
N PRO A 164 -12.43 0.10 2.07
CA PRO A 164 -11.75 -1.11 2.47
C PRO A 164 -12.72 -2.06 3.13
N CYS A 165 -12.77 -3.29 2.64
CA CYS A 165 -13.65 -4.31 3.19
C CYS A 165 -13.10 -5.71 2.90
N MET A 166 -13.51 -6.63 3.77
CA MET A 166 -13.41 -8.06 3.54
C MET A 166 -14.81 -8.64 3.47
N ILE A 167 -15.05 -9.45 2.45
CA ILE A 167 -16.32 -10.10 2.22
C ILE A 167 -16.03 -11.58 2.00
N LYS A 168 -16.68 -12.44 2.79
CA LYS A 168 -16.80 -13.87 2.51
C LYS A 168 -18.21 -14.12 1.95
N VAL A 169 -18.28 -14.74 0.78
CA VAL A 169 -19.55 -15.13 0.15
C VAL A 169 -19.48 -16.63 -0.14
N ASP A 170 -20.48 -17.37 0.31
CA ASP A 170 -20.67 -18.75 -0.12
C ASP A 170 -21.46 -18.74 -1.43
N SER A 171 -20.94 -19.39 -2.46
CA SER A 171 -21.50 -19.37 -3.80
C SER A 171 -21.51 -20.78 -4.41
N THR A 172 -22.09 -20.91 -5.59
CA THR A 172 -22.12 -22.16 -6.36
C THR A 172 -21.80 -21.86 -7.81
N VAL A 173 -20.87 -22.61 -8.38
CA VAL A 173 -20.50 -22.52 -9.79
C VAL A 173 -20.62 -23.90 -10.39
N GLU A 174 -21.37 -24.03 -11.48
CA GLU A 174 -21.54 -25.31 -12.19
C GLU A 174 -22.02 -26.45 -11.27
N GLY A 175 -22.85 -26.12 -10.26
CA GLY A 175 -23.34 -27.08 -9.27
C GLY A 175 -22.35 -27.48 -8.18
N ARG A 176 -21.13 -26.93 -8.17
CA ARG A 176 -20.15 -27.09 -7.08
C ARG A 176 -20.18 -25.90 -6.14
N SER A 177 -20.29 -26.17 -4.84
CA SER A 177 -20.15 -25.14 -3.81
C SER A 177 -18.74 -24.55 -3.84
N CYS A 178 -18.63 -23.23 -3.73
CA CYS A 178 -17.37 -22.52 -3.60
C CYS A 178 -17.46 -21.43 -2.54
N GLU A 179 -16.32 -21.07 -1.97
CA GLU A 179 -16.17 -19.95 -1.07
C GLU A 179 -15.43 -18.83 -1.79
N VAL A 180 -16.00 -17.63 -1.77
CA VAL A 180 -15.40 -16.44 -2.35
C VAL A 180 -14.92 -15.53 -1.23
N TYR A 181 -13.65 -15.14 -1.29
CA TYR A 181 -13.05 -14.16 -0.39
C TYR A 181 -12.63 -12.95 -1.20
N LEU A 182 -13.21 -11.79 -0.87
CA LEU A 182 -12.85 -10.52 -1.47
C LEU A 182 -12.21 -9.67 -0.39
N LEU A 183 -11.05 -9.09 -0.69
CA LEU A 183 -10.34 -8.20 0.22
C LEU A 183 -9.83 -7.00 -0.55
N ARG A 184 -10.15 -5.81 -0.06
CA ARG A 184 -9.61 -4.56 -0.57
C ARG A 184 -8.90 -3.78 0.52
N THR A 185 -7.78 -3.20 0.15
CA THR A 185 -6.98 -2.37 1.05
C THR A 185 -7.46 -0.91 1.11
N SER A 186 -7.14 -0.25 2.24
CA SER A 186 -7.43 1.16 2.49
C SER A 186 -6.87 2.11 1.43
N ASN A 187 -7.59 3.19 1.13
CA ASN A 187 -7.15 4.22 0.17
C ASN A 187 -5.97 5.08 0.63
N ALA A 188 -5.51 4.95 1.87
CA ALA A 188 -4.52 5.82 2.46
C ALA A 188 -3.07 5.61 2.00
N VAL A 189 -2.80 4.48 1.34
CA VAL A 189 -1.46 4.15 0.82
C VAL A 189 -1.35 4.59 -0.62
N THR A 190 -0.14 4.96 -1.06
CA THR A 190 0.06 5.52 -2.41
C THR A 190 -0.34 4.58 -3.54
N LYS A 191 -0.34 3.26 -3.29
CA LYS A 191 -0.79 2.21 -4.20
C LYS A 191 -1.82 1.33 -3.51
N GLN A 192 -3.03 1.35 -4.01
CA GLN A 192 -4.12 0.50 -3.55
C GLN A 192 -4.01 -0.88 -4.18
N SER A 193 -4.44 -1.90 -3.44
CA SER A 193 -4.51 -3.26 -3.93
C SER A 193 -5.79 -3.96 -3.46
N ALA A 194 -6.20 -4.95 -4.22
CA ALA A 194 -7.31 -5.83 -3.89
C ALA A 194 -7.01 -7.25 -4.34
N ILE A 195 -7.65 -8.22 -3.69
CA ILE A 195 -7.56 -9.63 -4.03
C ILE A 195 -8.95 -10.25 -3.99
N ALA A 196 -9.29 -10.99 -5.04
CA ALA A 196 -10.42 -11.91 -5.08
C ALA A 196 -9.89 -13.35 -5.08
N ILE A 197 -10.44 -14.20 -4.24
CA ILE A 197 -10.11 -15.62 -4.18
C ILE A 197 -11.41 -16.41 -4.30
N THR A 198 -11.47 -17.33 -5.26
CA THR A 198 -12.56 -18.29 -5.40
C THR A 198 -12.02 -19.68 -5.11
N HIS A 199 -12.55 -20.31 -4.08
CA HIS A 199 -12.09 -21.59 -3.57
C HIS A 199 -13.15 -22.67 -3.70
N PHE A 200 -12.79 -23.75 -4.37
CA PHE A 200 -13.55 -24.97 -4.47
C PHE A 200 -12.94 -25.98 -3.51
N PRO A 201 -13.60 -26.29 -2.38
CA PRO A 201 -13.11 -27.31 -1.47
C PRO A 201 -13.06 -28.68 -2.17
N ALA A 202 -12.18 -29.54 -1.68
CA ALA A 202 -12.12 -30.93 -2.13
C ALA A 202 -13.47 -31.60 -1.88
N ALA A 203 -13.97 -32.33 -2.87
CA ALA A 203 -15.27 -32.98 -2.81
C ALA A 203 -15.19 -34.41 -3.33
N GLU A 204 -15.90 -35.31 -2.67
CA GLU A 204 -16.06 -36.69 -3.13
C GLU A 204 -17.34 -36.81 -3.97
N THR A 205 -17.17 -37.16 -5.24
CA THR A 205 -18.29 -37.38 -6.15
C THR A 205 -18.44 -38.87 -6.41
N LYS A 206 -19.64 -39.41 -6.15
CA LYS A 206 -19.97 -40.80 -6.51
C LYS A 206 -20.44 -40.84 -7.95
N LEU A 207 -19.70 -41.55 -8.80
CA LEU A 207 -20.10 -41.82 -10.18
C LEU A 207 -21.27 -42.83 -10.22
N ALA A 208 -22.00 -42.86 -11.34
CA ALA A 208 -23.15 -43.75 -11.55
C ALA A 208 -22.80 -45.25 -11.44
N ASN A 209 -21.52 -45.61 -11.62
CA ASN A 209 -21.00 -46.97 -11.45
C ASN A 209 -20.64 -47.33 -9.99
N GLY A 210 -20.90 -46.43 -9.04
CA GLY A 210 -20.60 -46.61 -7.61
C GLY A 210 -19.15 -46.26 -7.22
N THR A 211 -18.29 -45.91 -8.17
CA THR A 211 -16.92 -45.49 -7.90
C THR A 211 -16.93 -44.09 -7.26
N CYS A 212 -16.29 -43.95 -6.10
CA CYS A 212 -16.06 -42.64 -5.49
C CYS A 212 -14.81 -42.01 -6.12
N VAL A 213 -14.96 -40.80 -6.66
CA VAL A 213 -13.85 -40.01 -7.20
C VAL A 213 -13.68 -38.78 -6.34
N THR A 214 -12.50 -38.61 -5.77
CA THR A 214 -12.13 -37.39 -5.05
C THR A 214 -11.65 -36.36 -6.07
N ILE A 215 -12.31 -35.20 -6.07
CA ILE A 215 -11.88 -34.04 -6.84
C ILE A 215 -11.05 -33.16 -5.90
N GLY A 216 -9.79 -32.94 -6.26
CA GLY A 216 -8.87 -32.06 -5.51
C GLY A 216 -9.42 -30.64 -5.33
N ALA A 217 -8.85 -29.89 -4.38
CA ALA A 217 -9.24 -28.52 -4.13
C ALA A 217 -8.74 -27.61 -5.27
N ARG A 218 -9.57 -26.65 -5.71
CA ARG A 218 -9.18 -25.65 -6.71
C ARG A 218 -9.29 -24.26 -6.11
N THR A 219 -8.23 -23.49 -6.21
CA THR A 219 -8.22 -22.11 -5.72
C THR A 219 -7.79 -21.21 -6.87
N ASN A 220 -8.65 -20.26 -7.22
CA ASN A 220 -8.36 -19.24 -8.20
C ASN A 220 -8.22 -17.91 -7.45
N ALA A 221 -7.28 -17.06 -7.84
CA ALA A 221 -7.13 -15.74 -7.28
C ALA A 221 -6.83 -14.70 -8.37
N PHE A 222 -7.38 -13.51 -8.18
CA PHE A 222 -7.10 -12.34 -8.98
C PHE A 222 -6.64 -11.22 -8.04
N ILE A 223 -5.45 -10.68 -8.29
CA ILE A 223 -4.86 -9.59 -7.50
C ILE A 223 -4.78 -8.37 -8.38
N SER A 224 -5.27 -7.24 -7.90
CA SER A 224 -5.13 -5.94 -8.55
C SER A 224 -4.22 -5.01 -7.76
N GLY A 225 -3.43 -4.22 -8.49
CA GLY A 225 -2.65 -3.12 -7.93
C GLY A 225 -1.23 -3.49 -7.47
N TYR A 226 -0.74 -4.67 -7.84
CA TYR A 226 0.61 -5.14 -7.53
C TYR A 226 1.57 -4.80 -8.66
N ASP A 227 2.71 -4.20 -8.32
CA ASP A 227 3.82 -4.05 -9.27
C ASP A 227 4.76 -5.28 -9.26
N ASP A 228 5.88 -5.18 -9.98
CA ASP A 228 6.86 -6.25 -10.10
C ASP A 228 7.51 -6.61 -8.74
N ASP A 229 7.75 -5.62 -7.88
CA ASP A 229 8.36 -5.82 -6.57
C ASP A 229 7.36 -6.51 -5.63
N ASP A 230 6.11 -6.02 -5.61
CA ASP A 230 5.00 -6.59 -4.85
C ASP A 230 4.74 -8.06 -5.27
N LEU A 231 4.74 -8.33 -6.59
CA LEU A 231 4.57 -9.68 -7.13
C LEU A 231 5.74 -10.61 -6.78
N ALA A 232 6.98 -10.11 -6.84
CA ALA A 232 8.16 -10.87 -6.48
C ALA A 232 8.14 -11.24 -4.99
N GLU A 233 7.76 -10.31 -4.11
CA GLU A 233 7.60 -10.55 -2.68
C GLU A 233 6.47 -11.55 -2.40
N PHE A 234 5.30 -11.37 -3.04
CA PHE A 234 4.18 -12.31 -2.92
C PHE A 234 4.58 -13.73 -3.32
N THR A 235 5.23 -13.88 -4.47
CA THR A 235 5.72 -15.16 -4.96
C THR A 235 6.77 -15.76 -4.04
N CYS A 236 7.66 -14.93 -3.46
CA CYS A 236 8.62 -15.36 -2.46
C CYS A 236 7.93 -15.91 -1.21
N ASN A 237 6.89 -15.23 -0.73
CA ASN A 237 6.12 -15.65 0.44
C ASN A 237 5.38 -16.98 0.17
N LEU A 238 4.77 -17.14 -1.01
CA LEU A 238 4.17 -18.42 -1.41
C LEU A 238 5.18 -19.58 -1.45
N ARG A 239 6.39 -19.33 -1.96
CA ARG A 239 7.47 -20.33 -1.99
C ARG A 239 7.98 -20.73 -0.60
N ARG A 240 7.80 -19.87 0.42
CA ARG A 240 8.20 -20.15 1.81
C ARG A 240 7.19 -21.01 2.57
N LEU A 241 6.00 -21.23 2.00
CA LEU A 241 4.98 -22.06 2.64
C LEU A 241 5.39 -23.54 2.62
N ASN A 242 5.31 -24.19 3.79
CA ASN A 242 5.64 -25.60 3.96
C ASN A 242 4.69 -26.52 3.16
N ASP A 243 3.44 -26.10 3.03
CA ASP A 243 2.38 -26.84 2.34
C ASP A 243 1.93 -26.08 1.09
N PHE A 244 1.31 -26.82 0.16
CA PHE A 244 0.73 -26.21 -1.02
C PHE A 244 -0.36 -25.20 -0.60
N PRO A 245 -0.37 -23.97 -1.16
CA PRO A 245 -1.36 -22.95 -0.83
C PRO A 245 -2.75 -23.24 -1.42
N SER A 246 -3.27 -24.46 -1.25
CA SER A 246 -4.65 -24.79 -1.63
C SER A 246 -5.68 -24.10 -0.75
N LYS A 247 -5.33 -23.77 0.50
CA LYS A 247 -6.23 -23.05 1.42
C LYS A 247 -6.25 -21.54 1.15
N PRO A 248 -7.45 -20.91 1.06
CA PRO A 248 -7.58 -19.46 0.86
C PRO A 248 -6.86 -18.63 1.91
N SER A 249 -6.85 -19.10 3.16
CA SER A 249 -6.20 -18.39 4.27
C SER A 249 -4.71 -18.18 4.06
N LYS A 250 -4.01 -19.08 3.36
CA LYS A 250 -2.58 -18.91 3.04
C LYS A 250 -2.37 -17.79 2.02
N LEU A 251 -3.22 -17.70 1.00
CA LEU A 251 -3.16 -16.60 0.02
C LEU A 251 -3.49 -15.26 0.67
N ILE A 252 -4.49 -15.22 1.54
CA ILE A 252 -4.84 -14.03 2.32
C ILE A 252 -3.63 -13.60 3.16
N VAL A 253 -3.00 -14.51 3.91
CA VAL A 253 -1.81 -14.18 4.71
C VAL A 253 -0.68 -13.66 3.84
N SER A 254 -0.35 -14.31 2.71
CA SER A 254 0.70 -13.84 1.82
C SER A 254 0.40 -12.46 1.22
N PHE A 255 -0.87 -12.16 0.92
CA PHE A 255 -1.31 -10.84 0.48
C PHE A 255 -1.11 -9.80 1.59
N LEU A 256 -1.55 -10.11 2.82
CA LEU A 256 -1.41 -9.24 3.98
C LEU A 256 0.07 -8.96 4.34
N GLU A 257 0.98 -9.91 4.10
CA GLU A 257 2.42 -9.72 4.33
C GLU A 257 3.04 -8.67 3.40
N VAL A 258 2.73 -8.74 2.11
CA VAL A 258 3.19 -7.76 1.11
C VAL A 258 2.63 -6.38 1.46
N GLU A 259 1.33 -6.31 1.76
CA GLU A 259 0.66 -5.07 2.13
C GLU A 259 1.19 -4.44 3.42
N LYS A 260 1.67 -5.28 4.35
CA LYS A 260 2.39 -4.82 5.54
C LYS A 260 3.75 -4.27 5.21
N GLU A 261 4.58 -5.00 4.48
CA GLU A 261 5.94 -4.56 4.20
C GLU A 261 5.95 -3.24 3.44
N LYS A 262 5.03 -3.09 2.48
CA LYS A 262 4.76 -1.85 1.74
C LYS A 262 4.42 -0.68 2.64
N ARG A 263 3.40 -0.80 3.50
CA ARG A 263 3.03 0.25 4.47
C ARG A 263 4.16 0.59 5.42
N PHE A 264 4.83 -0.43 5.94
CA PHE A 264 5.94 -0.23 6.87
C PHE A 264 7.14 0.41 6.18
N HIS A 265 7.39 0.11 4.91
CA HIS A 265 8.42 0.72 4.11
C HIS A 265 8.12 2.21 3.89
N GLU A 266 6.92 2.57 3.44
CA GLU A 266 6.51 3.97 3.24
C GLU A 266 6.66 4.80 4.52
N VAL A 267 6.15 4.28 5.65
CA VAL A 267 6.26 4.95 6.95
C VAL A 267 7.72 5.04 7.40
N ARG A 268 8.53 3.98 7.24
CA ARG A 268 9.97 4.03 7.58
C ARG A 268 10.71 5.04 6.72
N LYS A 269 10.35 5.17 5.46
CA LYS A 269 10.97 6.13 4.54
C LYS A 269 10.64 7.55 4.96
N ALA A 270 9.36 7.87 5.14
CA ALA A 270 8.91 9.20 5.56
C ALA A 270 9.51 9.62 6.93
N ILE A 271 9.55 8.70 7.92
CA ILE A 271 10.17 8.97 9.22
C ILE A 271 11.67 9.24 9.08
N ARG A 272 12.40 8.45 8.29
CA ARG A 272 13.83 8.64 8.08
C ARG A 272 14.11 9.99 7.42
N GLU A 273 13.36 10.33 6.37
CA GLU A 273 13.47 11.63 5.70
C GLU A 273 13.20 12.78 6.68
N MET A 274 12.16 12.68 7.51
CA MET A 274 11.85 13.68 8.53
C MET A 274 12.97 13.84 9.56
N GLN A 275 13.52 12.73 10.06
CA GLN A 275 14.63 12.74 11.01
C GLN A 275 15.89 13.36 10.40
N THR A 276 16.20 13.05 9.14
CA THR A 276 17.33 13.65 8.42
C THR A 276 17.16 15.16 8.32
N VAL A 277 16.00 15.65 7.87
CA VAL A 277 15.75 17.09 7.71
C VAL A 277 15.79 17.82 9.06
N ILE A 278 15.26 17.23 10.13
CA ILE A 278 15.34 17.80 11.48
C ILE A 278 16.79 17.91 11.94
N HIS A 279 17.60 16.87 11.72
CA HIS A 279 19.01 16.89 12.10
C HIS A 279 19.79 17.95 11.33
N GLU A 280 19.57 18.03 10.02
CA GLU A 280 20.16 19.06 9.17
C GLU A 280 19.72 20.49 9.52
N LEU A 281 18.48 20.67 9.99
CA LEU A 281 17.99 21.97 10.45
C LEU A 281 18.66 22.39 11.75
N ALA A 282 18.93 21.43 12.66
CA ALA A 282 19.60 21.72 13.93
C ALA A 282 21.06 22.16 13.77
N GLU A 283 21.71 21.78 12.67
CA GLU A 283 23.10 22.18 12.37
C GLU A 283 23.21 23.52 11.63
N GLU A 284 22.12 24.01 11.01
CA GLU A 284 22.14 25.26 10.25
C GLU A 284 21.72 26.48 11.09
N PRO A 285 22.38 27.64 10.92
CA PRO A 285 21.91 28.89 11.51
C PRO A 285 20.57 29.30 10.88
N MET A 286 19.57 29.60 11.71
CA MET A 286 18.19 29.95 11.31
C MET A 286 18.06 31.15 10.36
N GLU A 287 19.11 31.98 10.25
CA GLU A 287 19.17 33.14 9.35
C GLU A 287 19.43 32.74 7.88
N ALA A 288 19.86 31.50 7.62
CA ALA A 288 20.12 31.03 6.27
C ALA A 288 18.80 30.80 5.50
N PRO A 289 18.71 31.20 4.21
CA PRO A 289 17.53 30.94 3.40
C PRO A 289 17.25 29.44 3.22
N SER A 290 18.27 28.57 3.34
CA SER A 290 18.14 27.12 3.36
C SER A 290 17.37 26.60 4.58
N ALA A 291 17.53 27.22 5.75
CA ALA A 291 16.86 26.82 6.98
C ALA A 291 15.33 26.95 6.86
N ARG A 292 14.86 28.04 6.22
CA ARG A 292 13.42 28.24 5.96
C ARG A 292 12.85 27.19 5.01
N GLN A 293 13.62 26.79 4.00
CA GLN A 293 13.20 25.71 3.09
C GLN A 293 13.13 24.35 3.82
N LYS A 294 14.14 24.03 4.64
CA LYS A 294 14.17 22.80 5.46
C LYS A 294 13.06 22.77 6.50
N LEU A 295 12.69 23.91 7.08
CA LEU A 295 11.54 24.03 7.98
C LEU A 295 10.24 23.69 7.25
N ASN A 296 10.00 24.29 6.07
CA ASN A 296 8.82 23.95 5.26
C ASN A 296 8.79 22.47 4.87
N GLN A 297 9.94 21.89 4.54
CA GLN A 297 10.06 20.46 4.26
C GLN A 297 9.74 19.61 5.50
N THR A 298 10.20 20.01 6.68
CA THR A 298 9.90 19.33 7.96
C THR A 298 8.40 19.36 8.25
N VAL A 299 7.75 20.50 8.06
CA VAL A 299 6.29 20.65 8.25
C VAL A 299 5.52 19.75 7.27
N ASN A 300 5.94 19.72 6.00
CA ASN A 300 5.33 18.82 5.01
C ASN A 300 5.51 17.34 5.41
N LEU A 301 6.72 16.96 5.84
CA LEU A 301 7.00 15.58 6.29
C LEU A 301 6.22 15.23 7.57
N TYR A 302 6.02 16.18 8.48
CA TYR A 302 5.17 16.01 9.65
C TYR A 302 3.74 15.62 9.24
N PHE A 303 3.14 16.35 8.28
CA PHE A 303 1.82 16.02 7.77
C PHE A 303 1.79 14.67 7.05
N ILE A 304 2.81 14.35 6.26
CA ILE A 304 2.92 13.04 5.58
C ILE A 304 2.98 11.90 6.60
N VAL A 305 3.85 12.00 7.61
CA VAL A 305 3.98 10.96 8.66
C VAL A 305 2.68 10.84 9.45
N HIS A 306 2.01 11.96 9.75
CA HIS A 306 0.73 11.95 10.43
C HIS A 306 -0.37 11.27 9.60
N HIS A 307 -0.46 11.59 8.30
CA HIS A 307 -1.40 10.97 7.36
C HIS A 307 -1.14 9.46 7.23
N LEU A 308 0.11 9.05 7.01
CA LEU A 308 0.47 7.63 6.92
C LEU A 308 0.20 6.88 8.23
N ARG A 309 0.31 7.54 9.39
CA ARG A 309 -0.07 6.95 10.68
C ARG A 309 -1.58 6.75 10.78
N THR A 310 -2.37 7.82 10.64
CA THR A 310 -3.81 7.80 10.90
C THR A 310 -4.55 7.05 9.81
N ASP A 311 -4.32 7.41 8.56
CA ASP A 311 -5.07 6.84 7.44
C ASP A 311 -4.43 5.53 6.98
N GLY A 312 -3.10 5.42 7.04
CA GLY A 312 -2.37 4.22 6.61
C GLY A 312 -2.37 3.10 7.66
N LEU A 313 -1.75 3.33 8.82
CA LEU A 313 -1.53 2.29 9.83
C LEU A 313 -2.74 2.03 10.73
N VAL A 314 -3.36 3.08 11.27
CA VAL A 314 -4.50 2.96 12.20
C VAL A 314 -5.70 2.36 11.47
N SER A 315 -6.08 2.92 10.31
CA SER A 315 -7.17 2.39 9.49
C SER A 315 -6.93 0.92 9.11
N TRP A 316 -5.71 0.57 8.69
CA TRP A 316 -5.39 -0.81 8.31
C TRP A 316 -5.42 -1.76 9.50
N ARG A 317 -4.88 -1.37 10.65
CA ARG A 317 -4.98 -2.16 11.89
C ARG A 317 -6.45 -2.44 12.24
N ASP A 318 -7.32 -1.45 12.10
CA ASP A 318 -8.74 -1.63 12.42
C ASP A 318 -9.43 -2.55 11.39
N GLN A 319 -9.02 -2.49 10.12
CA GLN A 319 -9.43 -3.48 9.11
C GLN A 319 -8.93 -4.89 9.40
N LEU A 320 -7.68 -5.05 9.86
CA LEU A 320 -7.15 -6.36 10.27
C LEU A 320 -7.97 -6.96 11.41
N LYS A 321 -8.49 -6.14 12.34
CA LYS A 321 -9.41 -6.60 13.40
C LYS A 321 -10.74 -7.10 12.83
N LEU A 322 -11.30 -6.41 11.83
CA LEU A 322 -12.52 -6.86 11.14
C LEU A 322 -12.29 -8.17 10.37
N ILE A 323 -11.17 -8.27 9.65
CA ILE A 323 -10.74 -9.49 8.93
C ILE A 323 -10.59 -10.65 9.91
N ARG A 324 -9.95 -10.40 11.05
CA ARG A 324 -9.79 -11.37 12.14
C ARG A 324 -11.14 -11.88 12.64
N GLU A 325 -12.11 -11.01 12.88
CA GLU A 325 -13.44 -11.41 13.33
C GLU A 325 -14.16 -12.30 12.30
N GLN A 326 -14.06 -11.98 11.01
CA GLN A 326 -14.64 -12.80 9.95
C GLN A 326 -13.98 -14.18 9.85
N LEU A 327 -12.64 -14.22 9.91
CA LEU A 327 -11.90 -15.48 9.84
C LEU A 327 -12.04 -16.35 11.10
N HIS A 328 -12.24 -15.72 12.26
CA HIS A 328 -12.58 -16.42 13.49
C HIS A 328 -13.94 -17.12 13.35
N LYS A 329 -14.96 -16.45 12.78
CA LYS A 329 -16.25 -17.08 12.49
C LYS A 329 -16.15 -18.23 11.49
N ALA A 330 -15.17 -18.18 10.58
CA ALA A 330 -14.87 -19.25 9.64
C ALA A 330 -14.02 -20.40 10.24
N GLY A 331 -13.64 -20.34 11.51
CA GLY A 331 -12.88 -21.40 12.20
C GLY A 331 -11.39 -21.50 11.82
N ASN A 332 -10.78 -20.42 11.31
CA ASN A 332 -9.38 -20.42 10.86
C ASN A 332 -8.43 -19.96 11.99
N GLU A 333 -8.27 -20.77 13.04
CA GLU A 333 -7.52 -20.40 14.27
C GLU A 333 -6.08 -19.95 13.99
N ASP A 334 -5.34 -20.66 13.13
CA ASP A 334 -3.95 -20.32 12.77
C ASP A 334 -3.84 -18.90 12.20
N THR A 335 -4.79 -18.53 11.33
CA THR A 335 -4.81 -17.21 10.70
C THR A 335 -5.23 -16.13 11.66
N VAL A 336 -6.15 -16.43 12.59
CA VAL A 336 -6.54 -15.51 13.67
C VAL A 336 -5.34 -15.20 14.56
N MET A 337 -4.57 -16.21 14.97
CA MET A 337 -3.35 -16.01 15.76
C MET A 337 -2.32 -15.15 15.03
N TYR A 338 -2.14 -15.39 13.73
CA TYR A 338 -1.27 -14.55 12.89
C TYR A 338 -1.76 -13.10 12.86
N LEU A 339 -3.06 -12.86 12.67
CA LEU A 339 -3.64 -11.52 12.65
C LEU A 339 -3.51 -10.79 13.99
N ASP A 340 -3.63 -11.50 15.11
CA ASP A 340 -3.37 -10.92 16.44
C ASP A 340 -1.94 -10.42 16.59
N GLN A 341 -0.97 -11.20 16.10
CA GLN A 341 0.43 -10.78 16.08
C GLN A 341 0.65 -9.58 15.15
N GLU A 342 -0.02 -9.56 13.99
CA GLU A 342 0.09 -8.43 13.06
C GLU A 342 -0.53 -7.16 13.62
N VAL A 343 -1.72 -7.22 14.23
CA VAL A 343 -2.33 -6.07 14.92
C VAL A 343 -1.38 -5.50 15.97
N ALA A 344 -0.75 -6.34 16.79
CA ALA A 344 0.24 -5.90 17.77
C ALA A 344 1.48 -5.23 17.13
N ARG A 345 1.95 -5.75 15.98
CA ARG A 345 3.06 -5.11 15.22
C ARG A 345 2.66 -3.73 14.71
N TYR A 346 1.43 -3.57 14.21
CA TYR A 346 0.90 -2.27 13.80
C TYR A 346 0.80 -1.30 14.96
N ASP A 347 0.29 -1.73 16.13
CA ASP A 347 0.24 -0.89 17.32
C ASP A 347 1.62 -0.41 17.76
N HIS A 348 2.63 -1.30 17.74
CA HIS A 348 4.01 -0.91 18.00
C HIS A 348 4.52 0.13 16.99
N ARG A 349 4.20 -0.05 15.69
CA ARG A 349 4.61 0.89 14.64
C ARG A 349 3.93 2.25 14.77
N ILE A 350 2.63 2.27 15.10
CA ILE A 350 1.87 3.49 15.37
C ILE A 350 2.49 4.25 16.55
N GLY A 351 2.83 3.55 17.63
CA GLY A 351 3.50 4.17 18.78
C GLY A 351 4.86 4.79 18.43
N ARG A 352 5.62 4.18 17.49
CA ARG A 352 6.86 4.79 16.99
C ARG A 352 6.61 6.05 16.18
N CYS A 353 5.55 6.10 15.36
CA CYS A 353 5.15 7.33 14.67
C CYS A 353 4.80 8.43 15.67
N ASP A 354 4.04 8.11 16.72
CA ASP A 354 3.67 9.05 17.78
C ASP A 354 4.89 9.64 18.49
N MET A 355 5.85 8.79 18.86
CA MET A 355 7.09 9.23 19.49
C MET A 355 7.87 10.22 18.60
N VAL A 356 7.95 9.95 17.29
CA VAL A 356 8.65 10.85 16.34
C VAL A 356 7.90 12.16 16.16
N LEU A 357 6.57 12.13 15.99
CA LEU A 357 5.75 13.33 15.84
C LEU A 357 5.78 14.20 17.10
N GLN A 358 5.68 13.59 18.28
CA GLN A 358 5.81 14.30 19.57
C GLN A 358 7.22 14.86 19.75
N GLY A 359 8.26 14.10 19.42
CA GLY A 359 9.64 14.56 19.47
C GLY A 359 9.88 15.77 18.56
N ALA A 360 9.35 15.74 17.34
CA ALA A 360 9.43 16.87 16.40
C ALA A 360 8.66 18.10 16.90
N SER A 361 7.47 17.91 17.47
CA SER A 361 6.68 19.00 18.06
C SER A 361 7.40 19.63 19.25
N LEU A 362 8.00 18.81 20.14
CA LEU A 362 8.78 19.28 21.27
C LEU A 362 10.01 20.06 20.81
N ALA A 363 10.75 19.56 19.81
CA ALA A 363 11.91 20.25 19.26
C ALA A 363 11.53 21.66 18.75
N TYR A 364 10.43 21.77 18.01
CA TYR A 364 9.91 23.05 17.53
C TYR A 364 9.50 24.00 18.66
N GLN A 365 8.84 23.48 19.71
CA GLN A 365 8.48 24.28 20.89
C GLN A 365 9.71 24.79 21.66
N MET A 366 10.74 23.95 21.79
CA MET A 366 11.99 24.34 22.44
C MET A 366 12.70 25.44 21.65
N GLU A 367 12.76 25.32 20.32
CA GLU A 367 13.41 26.30 19.45
C GLU A 367 12.68 27.65 19.46
N THR A 368 11.34 27.65 19.33
CA THR A 368 10.54 28.87 19.44
C THR A 368 10.69 29.56 20.79
N THR A 369 10.74 28.79 21.87
CA THR A 369 11.00 29.33 23.23
C THR A 369 12.41 29.95 23.32
N GLN A 370 13.43 29.32 22.73
CA GLN A 370 14.78 29.89 22.69
C GLN A 370 14.84 31.18 21.88
N LEU A 371 14.15 31.23 20.75
CA LEU A 371 14.08 32.44 19.92
C LEU A 371 13.39 33.58 20.67
N SER A 372 12.25 33.33 21.30
CA SER A 372 11.55 34.33 22.11
C SER A 372 12.42 34.87 23.27
N ARG A 373 13.27 34.03 23.87
CA ARG A 373 14.24 34.47 24.89
C ARG A 373 15.29 35.40 24.29
N LYS A 374 15.87 35.06 23.15
CA LYS A 374 16.85 35.92 22.44
C LYS A 374 16.23 37.27 22.06
N ASP A 375 15.00 37.27 21.52
CA ASP A 375 14.30 38.50 21.16
C ASP A 375 14.03 39.37 22.39
N THR A 376 13.70 38.75 23.52
CA THR A 376 13.51 39.46 24.80
C THR A 376 14.83 40.05 25.30
N GLU A 377 15.94 39.33 25.20
CA GLU A 377 17.27 39.83 25.56
C GLU A 377 17.71 41.02 24.70
N ILE A 378 17.47 40.94 23.38
CA ILE A 378 17.72 42.05 22.45
C ILE A 378 16.85 43.25 22.81
N ALA A 379 15.54 43.05 23.03
CA ALA A 379 14.62 44.13 23.42
C ALA A 379 14.99 44.78 24.77
N ILE A 380 15.50 43.99 25.74
CA ILE A 380 16.03 44.53 27.01
C ILE A 380 17.29 45.36 26.75
N GLY A 381 18.18 44.90 25.87
CA GLY A 381 19.36 45.64 25.42
C GLY A 381 18.99 46.99 24.79
N ASP A 382 18.06 46.98 23.84
CA ASP A 382 17.53 48.17 23.18
C ASP A 382 16.81 49.11 24.16
N GLY A 383 16.10 48.55 25.14
CA GLY A 383 15.51 49.33 26.22
C GLY A 383 16.55 50.08 27.06
N LYS A 384 17.73 49.49 27.28
CA LYS A 384 18.84 50.16 28.00
C LYS A 384 19.47 51.26 27.16
N THR A 385 19.72 51.02 25.87
CA THR A 385 20.30 52.03 24.96
C THR A 385 19.34 53.19 24.76
N MET A 386 18.04 52.92 24.57
CA MET A 386 17.01 53.94 24.46
C MET A 386 16.92 54.80 25.74
N LYS A 387 17.00 54.19 26.93
CA LYS A 387 17.07 54.93 28.19
C LYS A 387 18.32 55.81 28.28
N ALA A 388 19.48 55.32 27.85
CA ALA A 388 20.72 56.10 27.86
C ALA A 388 20.64 57.31 26.92
N ILE A 389 20.11 57.12 25.70
CA ILE A 389 19.88 58.21 24.75
C ILE A 389 18.88 59.22 25.33
N ALA A 390 17.79 58.75 25.93
CA ALA A 390 16.79 59.63 26.54
C ALA A 390 17.38 60.45 27.71
N VAL A 391 18.21 59.85 28.57
CA VAL A 391 18.89 60.58 29.64
C VAL A 391 19.88 61.61 29.06
N LEU A 392 20.63 61.23 28.02
CA LEU A 392 21.55 62.16 27.35
C LEU A 392 20.80 63.35 26.76
N THR A 393 19.68 63.13 26.04
CA THR A 393 18.89 64.22 25.48
C THR A 393 18.23 65.07 26.56
N LEU A 394 17.73 64.48 27.64
CA LEU A 394 17.11 65.22 28.75
C LEU A 394 18.09 66.14 29.47
N VAL A 395 19.39 65.79 29.51
CA VAL A 395 20.44 66.64 30.10
C VAL A 395 20.98 67.66 29.10
N PHE A 396 21.32 67.23 27.88
CA PHE A 396 22.00 68.09 26.91
C PHE A 396 21.09 69.07 26.21
N LEU A 397 19.80 68.76 26.01
CA LEU A 397 18.88 69.60 25.25
C LEU A 397 18.49 70.90 26.02
N PRO A 398 18.24 70.87 27.34
CA PRO A 398 18.12 72.10 28.13
C PRO A 398 19.46 72.86 28.21
N GLY A 399 20.59 72.15 28.32
CA GLY A 399 21.92 72.74 28.38
C GLY A 399 22.29 73.50 27.09
N THR A 400 22.00 72.92 25.92
CA THR A 400 22.22 73.57 24.63
C THR A 400 21.27 74.73 24.42
N PHE A 401 20.01 74.63 24.88
CA PHE A 401 19.06 75.75 24.85
C PHE A 401 19.59 76.95 25.66
N ILE A 402 20.05 76.72 26.90
CA ILE A 402 20.63 77.77 27.75
C ILE A 402 21.89 78.36 27.11
N ALA A 403 22.78 77.53 26.57
CA ALA A 403 24.00 77.99 25.91
C ALA A 403 23.70 78.88 24.69
N VAL A 404 22.72 78.51 23.87
CA VAL A 404 22.27 79.31 22.72
C VAL A 404 21.64 80.62 23.19
N CYS A 405 20.80 80.61 24.22
CA CYS A 405 20.24 81.84 24.81
C CYS A 405 21.34 82.78 25.35
N CYS A 406 22.36 82.24 26.02
CA CYS A 406 23.49 83.04 26.51
C CYS A 406 24.30 83.64 25.34
N LEU A 407 24.58 82.84 24.29
CA LEU A 407 25.30 83.31 23.10
C LEU A 407 24.53 84.40 22.35
N THR A 408 23.22 84.25 22.16
CA THR A 408 22.41 85.28 21.50
C THR A 408 22.32 86.55 22.33
N SER A 409 22.23 86.44 23.66
CA SER A 409 22.24 87.62 24.54
C SER A 409 23.59 88.36 24.51
N ALA A 410 24.72 87.64 24.50
CA ALA A 410 26.05 88.24 24.39
C ALA A 410 26.27 88.92 23.02
N ALA A 411 25.81 88.29 21.93
CA ALA A 411 25.89 88.87 20.59
C ALA A 411 25.00 90.13 20.44
N LEU A 412 23.85 90.18 21.13
CA LEU A 412 22.98 91.35 21.13
C LEU A 412 23.64 92.53 21.88
N VAL A 413 24.30 92.25 23.01
CA VAL A 413 25.06 93.25 23.78
C VAL A 413 26.26 93.76 22.97
N ALA A 414 26.97 92.89 22.26
CA ALA A 414 28.10 93.29 21.42
C ALA A 414 27.71 94.12 20.19
N ASN A 415 26.46 94.03 19.71
CA ASN A 415 25.93 94.88 18.62
C ASN A 415 25.36 96.22 19.11
N LEU A 416 25.23 96.40 20.43
CA LEU A 416 24.73 97.64 21.06
C LEU A 416 25.85 98.52 21.63
N CYS A 417 27.10 98.03 21.63
CA CYS A 417 28.32 98.81 21.84
C CYS A 417 28.99 99.11 20.50
#